data_AF-A0A023EDF2-F1
#
_entry.id   AF-A0A023EDF2-F1
#
_cell.length_a   1.000
_cell.length_b   1.000
_cell.length_c   1.000
_cell.angle_alpha   90.00
_cell.angle_beta   90.00
_cell.angle_gamma   90.00
#
_symmetry.space_group_name_H-M   'P 1'
#
loop_
_entity.id
_entity.type
_entity.pdbx_description
1 polymer ?
#
loop_
_entity_poly.entity_id
_entity_poly.type
_entity_poly.pdbx_seq_one_letter_code
_entity_poly.pdbx_strand_id
1 'polypeptide(L)'
;MQNDAGEFVDLYVPRKCSASNRIIGAKDHASIQINIAEVDKVTGRFNGQSKTYAICGPIRRMGESDDSILRLAKNDGVVAKNF
;
A
#
# COMPACT_ATOMS: atom_id res chain seq x y z
N MET A 1 -18.93 7.99 2.93
CA MET A 1 -20.01 8.79 2.36
C MET A 1 -20.70 9.46 3.53
N GLN A 2 -20.92 10.76 3.42
CA GLN A 2 -21.57 11.55 4.45
C GLN A 2 -22.94 11.98 3.88
N ASN A 3 -24.01 11.87 4.65
CA ASN A 3 -25.32 12.40 4.27
C ASN A 3 -25.36 13.92 4.48
N ASP A 4 -26.46 14.57 4.07
CA ASP A 4 -26.64 16.03 4.23
C ASP A 4 -26.68 16.49 5.70
N ALA A 5 -26.96 15.58 6.63
CA ALA A 5 -26.93 15.81 8.08
C ALA A 5 -25.52 15.68 8.69
N GLY A 6 -24.52 15.31 7.88
CA GLY A 6 -23.15 15.18 8.35
C GLY A 6 -22.80 13.80 8.93
N GLU A 7 -23.65 12.79 8.77
CA GLU A 7 -23.45 11.45 9.34
C GLU A 7 -22.79 10.51 8.33
N PHE A 8 -21.89 9.65 8.81
CA PHE A 8 -21.28 8.60 8.00
C PHE A 8 -22.26 7.44 7.81
N VAL A 9 -22.65 7.20 6.56
CA VAL A 9 -23.64 6.17 6.21
C VAL A 9 -23.01 4.89 5.62
N ASP A 10 -21.70 4.89 5.38
CA ASP A 10 -21.01 3.72 4.83
C ASP A 10 -20.74 2.65 5.90
N LEU A 11 -20.89 1.37 5.51
CA LEU A 11 -20.51 0.24 6.37
C LEU A 11 -19.01 0.19 6.65
N TYR A 12 -18.18 0.52 5.66
CA TYR A 12 -16.72 0.61 5.78
C TYR A 12 -16.13 1.39 4.60
N VAL A 13 -14.93 1.92 4.78
CA VAL A 13 -14.15 2.51 3.69
C VAL A 13 -13.17 1.45 3.16
N PRO A 14 -13.30 0.99 1.91
CA PRO A 14 -12.43 -0.04 1.36
C PRO A 14 -11.00 0.46 1.17
N ARG A 15 -10.05 -0.48 1.21
CA ARG A 15 -8.64 -0.19 0.92
C ARG A 15 -8.49 0.27 -0.53
N LYS A 16 -7.57 1.20 -0.77
CA LYS A 16 -7.15 1.58 -2.12
C LYS A 16 -5.78 0.98 -2.42
N CYS A 17 -5.60 0.53 -3.66
CA CYS A 17 -4.31 0.11 -4.17
C CYS A 17 -3.34 1.28 -4.12
N SER A 18 -2.23 1.13 -3.41
CA SER A 18 -1.17 2.14 -3.28
C SER A 18 -0.55 2.50 -4.63
N ALA A 19 -0.55 1.56 -5.59
CA ALA A 19 0.07 1.77 -6.90
C ALA A 19 -0.83 2.54 -7.88
N SER A 20 -2.13 2.24 -7.91
CA SER A 20 -3.07 2.69 -8.95
C SER A 20 -4.25 3.50 -8.43
N ASN A 21 -4.37 3.71 -7.13
CA ASN A 21 -5.52 4.32 -6.46
C ASN A 21 -6.88 3.62 -6.70
N ARG A 22 -6.89 2.44 -7.34
CA ARG A 22 -8.09 1.63 -7.53
C ARG A 22 -8.57 1.07 -6.19
N ILE A 23 -9.88 1.08 -5.97
CA ILE A 23 -10.51 0.44 -4.80
C ILE A 23 -10.31 -1.08 -4.87
N ILE A 24 -9.91 -1.68 -3.73
CA ILE A 24 -9.81 -3.13 -3.56
C ILE A 24 -11.15 -3.63 -3.04
N GLY A 25 -11.86 -4.40 -3.88
CA GLY A 25 -13.14 -5.00 -3.53
C GLY A 25 -13.01 -6.17 -2.55
N ALA A 26 -14.10 -6.50 -1.85
CA ALA A 26 -14.12 -7.57 -0.85
C ALA A 26 -13.84 -8.99 -1.41
N LYS A 27 -14.04 -9.19 -2.71
CA LYS A 27 -13.77 -10.47 -3.41
C LYS A 27 -12.49 -10.46 -4.25
N ASP A 28 -11.66 -9.42 -4.12
CA ASP A 28 -10.33 -9.42 -4.74
C ASP A 28 -9.35 -10.28 -3.90
N HIS A 29 -9.46 -11.60 -4.07
CA HIS A 29 -8.62 -12.59 -3.40
C HIS A 29 -7.16 -12.58 -3.85
N ALA A 30 -6.87 -11.92 -4.99
CA ALA A 30 -5.51 -11.73 -5.45
C ALA A 30 -4.87 -10.48 -4.86
N SER A 31 -5.61 -9.60 -4.17
CA SER A 31 -5.01 -8.44 -3.50
C SER A 31 -4.11 -8.86 -2.35
N ILE A 32 -3.05 -8.09 -2.12
CA ILE A 32 -2.12 -8.28 -0.98
C ILE A 32 -1.95 -6.99 -0.22
N GLN A 33 -1.51 -7.16 1.03
CA GLN A 33 -0.99 -6.10 1.86
C GLN A 33 0.39 -6.55 2.37
N ILE A 34 1.41 -5.75 2.09
CA ILE A 34 2.80 -6.03 2.47
C ILE A 34 3.24 -4.97 3.46
N ASN A 35 3.89 -5.40 4.54
CA ASN A 35 4.56 -4.53 5.49
C ASN A 35 6.07 -4.59 5.24
N ILE A 36 6.68 -3.45 4.97
CA ILE A 36 8.12 -3.30 4.86
C ILE A 36 8.65 -2.74 6.17
N ALA A 37 9.54 -3.49 6.82
CA ALA A 37 10.16 -3.11 8.07
C ALA A 37 11.01 -1.84 7.91
N GLU A 38 10.83 -0.88 8.82
CA GLU A 38 11.74 0.26 8.94
C GLU A 38 12.93 -0.11 9.82
N VAL A 39 14.09 0.47 9.49
CA VAL A 39 15.34 0.21 10.21
C VAL A 39 15.84 1.48 10.86
N ASP A 40 16.43 1.32 12.04
CA ASP A 40 17.16 2.38 12.71
C ASP A 40 18.38 2.79 11.86
N LYS A 41 18.57 4.10 11.68
CA LYS A 41 19.57 4.64 10.75
C LYS A 41 21.01 4.40 11.19
N VAL A 42 21.25 4.19 12.48
CA VAL A 42 22.60 4.01 13.03
C VAL A 42 22.95 2.52 13.14
N THR A 43 22.04 1.72 13.66
CA THR A 43 22.27 0.30 13.96
C THR A 43 21.84 -0.65 12.83
N GLY A 44 21.00 -0.18 11.89
CA GLY A 44 20.44 -1.00 10.82
C GLY A 44 19.45 -2.07 11.30
N ARG A 45 19.04 -2.04 12.57
CA ARG A 45 18.12 -3.01 13.16
C ARG A 45 16.67 -2.57 12.99
N PHE A 46 15.76 -3.54 12.96
CA PHE A 46 14.33 -3.27 12.93
C PHE A 46 13.91 -2.39 14.11
N ASN A 47 13.20 -1.30 13.83
CA ASN A 47 12.79 -0.31 14.84
C ASN A 47 11.37 -0.55 15.40
N GLY A 48 10.69 -1.62 14.98
CA GLY A 48 9.31 -1.93 15.38
C GLY A 48 8.23 -1.32 14.47
N GLN A 49 8.59 -0.39 13.58
CA GLN A 49 7.69 0.29 12.65
C GLN A 49 7.77 -0.34 11.26
N SER A 50 6.67 -0.22 10.50
CA SER A 50 6.65 -0.73 9.13
C SER A 50 5.82 0.18 8.23
N LYS A 51 6.24 0.26 6.97
CA LYS A 51 5.51 0.91 5.91
C LYS A 51 4.63 -0.11 5.20
N THR A 52 3.34 0.16 5.13
CA THR A 52 2.36 -0.77 4.55
C THR A 52 1.96 -0.35 3.13
N TYR A 53 2.01 -1.29 2.19
CA TYR A 53 1.49 -1.12 0.83
C TYR A 53 0.38 -2.12 0.54
N ALA A 54 -0.65 -1.67 -0.17
CA ALA A 54 -1.72 -2.52 -0.67
C ALA A 54 -1.66 -2.58 -2.20
N ILE A 55 -1.57 -3.78 -2.78
CA ILE A 55 -1.57 -3.98 -4.23
C ILE A 55 -2.82 -4.77 -4.63
N CYS A 56 -3.58 -4.26 -5.59
CA CYS A 56 -4.78 -4.94 -6.08
C CYS A 56 -4.44 -6.09 -7.03
N GLY A 57 -5.36 -7.07 -7.11
CA GLY A 57 -5.20 -8.26 -7.95
C GLY A 57 -4.91 -7.97 -9.43
N PRO A 58 -5.55 -6.97 -10.08
CA PRO A 58 -5.25 -6.63 -11.47
C PRO A 58 -3.79 -6.25 -11.74
N ILE A 59 -3.16 -5.43 -10.88
CA ILE A 59 -1.74 -5.08 -11.02
C ILE A 59 -0.86 -6.33 -10.92
N ARG A 60 -1.16 -7.22 -9.98
CA ARG A 60 -0.43 -8.48 -9.83
C ARG A 60 -0.58 -9.41 -11.03
N ARG A 61 -1.78 -9.48 -11.61
CA ARG A 61 -2.03 -10.32 -12.79
C ARG A 61 -1.29 -9.80 -14.02
N MET A 62 -1.12 -8.49 -14.16
CA MET A 62 -0.37 -7.88 -15.26
C MET A 62 1.14 -8.09 -15.16
N GLY A 63 1.65 -8.52 -14.01
CA GLY A 63 3.10 -8.63 -13.77
C GLY A 63 3.74 -7.34 -13.23
N GLU A 64 3.03 -6.22 -13.24
CA GLU A 64 3.50 -4.88 -12.83
C GLU A 64 3.62 -4.67 -11.31
N SER A 65 3.59 -5.77 -10.53
CA SER A 65 3.58 -5.68 -9.07
C SER A 65 4.94 -5.33 -8.49
N ASP A 66 6.03 -5.80 -9.11
CA ASP A 66 7.39 -5.54 -8.62
C ASP A 66 7.78 -4.08 -8.90
N ASP A 67 7.55 -3.59 -10.12
CA ASP A 67 7.82 -2.20 -10.51
C ASP A 67 7.02 -1.23 -9.62
N SER A 68 5.75 -1.54 -9.38
CA SER A 68 4.90 -0.74 -8.49
C SER A 68 5.48 -0.63 -7.08
N ILE A 69 5.97 -1.73 -6.51
CA ILE A 69 6.57 -1.73 -5.16
C ILE A 69 7.91 -0.99 -5.18
N LEU A 70 8.75 -1.20 -6.20
CA LEU A 70 10.03 -0.52 -6.34
C LEU A 70 9.83 1.01 -6.39
N ARG A 71 8.87 1.47 -7.21
CA ARG A 71 8.54 2.89 -7.32
C ARG A 71 8.03 3.47 -6.00
N LEU A 72 7.14 2.76 -5.30
CA LEU A 72 6.63 3.18 -3.99
C LEU A 72 7.77 3.25 -2.96
N ALA A 73 8.61 2.21 -2.89
CA ALA A 73 9.73 2.13 -1.97
C ALA A 73 10.81 3.19 -2.23
N LYS A 74 11.09 3.54 -3.49
CA LYS A 74 11.95 4.68 -3.84
C LYS A 74 11.38 6.01 -3.38
N ASN A 75 10.09 6.23 -3.57
CA ASN A 75 9.41 7.46 -3.16
C ASN A 75 9.42 7.63 -1.63
N ASP A 76 9.21 6.53 -0.91
CA ASP A 76 9.24 6.50 0.56
C ASP A 76 10.66 6.40 1.14
N GLY A 77 11.71 6.44 0.30
CA GLY A 77 13.11 6.47 0.73
C GLY A 77 13.63 5.15 1.32
N VAL A 78 12.91 4.05 1.10
CA VAL A 78 13.33 2.69 1.47
C VAL A 78 14.42 2.19 0.51
N VAL A 79 14.25 2.47 -0.77
CA VAL A 79 15.25 2.17 -1.81
C VAL A 79 16.01 3.46 -2.16
N ALA A 80 17.31 3.32 -2.42
CA ALA A 80 18.16 4.44 -2.78
C ALA A 80 17.68 5.13 -4.07
N LYS A 81 17.74 6.47 -4.10
CA LYS A 81 17.22 7.28 -5.23
C LYS A 81 18.02 7.14 -6.52
N ASN A 82 19.26 6.71 -6.39
CA ASN A 82 20.24 6.52 -7.46
C ASN A 82 20.25 5.09 -8.04
N PHE A 83 19.28 4.25 -7.65
CA PHE A 83 19.05 2.93 -8.24
C PHE A 83 18.31 3.03 -9.58
#